data_AF-A0A4Y8ZT66-F1
#
_entry.id   AF-A0A4Y8ZT66-F1
#
_cell.length_a   1.000
_cell.length_b   1.000
_cell.length_c   1.000
_cell.angle_alpha   90.00
_cell.angle_beta   90.00
_cell.angle_gamma   90.00
#
_symmetry.space_group_name_H-M   'P 1'
#
loop_
_entity.id
_entity.type
_entity.pdbx_description
1 polymer ?
#
loop_
_entity_poly.entity_id
_entity_poly.type
_entity_poly.pdbx_seq_one_letter_code
_entity_poly.pdbx_strand_id
1 'polypeptide(L)' 'MAASMPPEELRRAMSKLGYKTHGDLAEAIGVSRSSVSLWVQGKVGVPRPVAMLIRMMLAAQRRVY' A
#
# COMPACT_ATOMS: atom_id res chain seq x y z
N MET A 1 18.49 -5.17 -3.22
CA MET A 1 17.80 -4.57 -2.05
C MET A 1 16.72 -3.61 -2.56
N ALA A 2 15.44 -3.97 -2.52
CA ALA A 2 14.36 -3.18 -3.13
C ALA A 2 13.09 -3.11 -2.26
N ALA A 3 13.26 -2.87 -0.96
CA ALA A 3 12.15 -2.44 -0.12
C ALA A 3 12.07 -0.91 -0.18
N SER A 4 11.13 -0.36 -0.97
CA SER A 4 11.06 1.08 -1.24
C SER A 4 10.01 1.83 -0.42
N MET A 5 9.16 1.12 0.34
CA MET A 5 8.13 1.74 1.19
C MET A 5 8.12 1.05 2.57
N PRO A 6 8.34 1.79 3.67
CA PRO A 6 8.27 1.27 5.03
C PRO A 6 6.82 0.98 5.44
N PRO A 7 6.59 0.06 6.41
CA PRO A 7 5.25 -0.31 6.89
C PRO A 7 4.43 0.89 7.36
N GLU A 8 5.08 1.87 7.99
CA GLU A 8 4.44 3.10 8.47
C GLU A 8 3.93 3.99 7.31
N GLU A 9 4.68 4.06 6.20
CA GLU A 9 4.22 4.76 5.00
C GLU A 9 3.04 4.04 4.37
N LEU A 10 3.05 2.70 4.35
CA LEU A 10 1.94 1.88 3.85
C LEU A 10 0.66 2.09 4.68
N ARG A 11 0.75 2.06 6.02
CA ARG A 11 -0.40 2.32 6.91
C ARG A 11 -0.99 3.71 6.68
N ARG A 12 -0.12 4.72 6.56
CA ARG A 12 -0.55 6.09 6.23
C ARG A 12 -1.20 6.18 4.86
N ALA A 13 -0.67 5.46 3.87
CA ALA A 13 -1.25 5.41 2.53
C ALA A 13 -2.65 4.77 2.54
N MET A 14 -2.82 3.63 3.23
CA MET A 14 -4.12 2.98 3.40
C MET A 14 -5.15 3.91 4.05
N SER A 15 -4.76 4.58 5.14
CA SER A 15 -5.64 5.52 5.83
C SER A 15 -6.06 6.69 4.93
N LYS A 16 -5.13 7.26 4.15
CA LYS A 16 -5.43 8.34 3.20
C LYS A 16 -6.36 7.88 2.08
N LEU A 17 -6.11 6.70 1.51
CA LEU A 17 -6.92 6.12 0.45
C LEU A 17 -8.30 5.62 0.94
N GLY A 18 -8.54 5.62 2.26
CA GLY A 18 -9.80 5.17 2.85
C GLY A 18 -9.95 3.66 2.98
N TYR A 19 -8.88 2.89 2.78
CA TYR A 19 -8.90 1.44 2.93
C TYR A 19 -8.89 1.04 4.40
N LYS A 20 -9.97 0.39 4.85
CA LYS A 20 -10.15 -0.01 6.25
C LYS A 20 -9.53 -1.37 6.56
N THR A 21 -9.43 -2.26 5.58
CA THR A 21 -8.86 -3.59 5.78
C THR A 21 -7.68 -3.86 4.83
N HIS A 22 -6.84 -4.83 5.20
CA HIS A 22 -5.80 -5.35 4.30
C HIS A 22 -6.40 -6.01 3.04
N GLY A 23 -7.65 -6.48 3.11
CA GLY A 23 -8.36 -7.08 1.97
C GLY A 23 -8.69 -6.03 0.93
N ASP A 24 -9.27 -4.90 1.35
CA ASP A 24 -9.63 -3.80 0.44
C ASP A 24 -8.42 -3.30 -0.38
N LEU A 25 -7.29 -3.07 0.30
CA LEU A 25 -6.07 -2.66 -0.39
C LEU A 25 -5.58 -3.77 -1.35
N ALA A 26 -5.61 -5.03 -0.89
CA ALA A 26 -5.12 -6.16 -1.66
C ALA A 26 -5.94 -6.35 -2.95
N GLU A 27 -7.26 -6.24 -2.87
CA GLU A 27 -8.17 -6.27 -4.01
C GLU A 27 -7.91 -5.11 -4.97
N ALA A 28 -7.75 -3.89 -4.45
CA ALA A 28 -7.50 -2.71 -5.26
C ALA A 28 -6.20 -2.76 -6.08
N ILE A 29 -5.17 -3.46 -5.59
CA ILE A 29 -3.87 -3.61 -6.26
C ILE A 29 -3.66 -4.99 -6.90
N GLY A 30 -4.62 -5.91 -6.76
CA GLY A 30 -4.55 -7.26 -7.33
C GLY A 30 -3.53 -8.19 -6.67
N VAL A 31 -3.35 -8.13 -5.35
CA VAL A 31 -2.46 -9.02 -4.59
C VAL A 31 -3.22 -9.79 -3.50
N SER A 32 -2.56 -10.73 -2.83
CA SER A 32 -3.15 -11.46 -1.70
C SER A 32 -3.13 -10.63 -0.41
N ARG A 33 -4.20 -10.73 0.39
CA ARG A 33 -4.29 -10.14 1.74
C ARG A 33 -3.10 -10.51 2.63
N SER A 34 -2.61 -11.75 2.52
CA SER A 34 -1.45 -12.24 3.26
C SER A 34 -0.18 -11.44 2.95
N SER A 35 0.03 -11.04 1.69
CA SER A 35 1.17 -10.20 1.28
C SER A 35 1.11 -8.83 1.94
N VAL A 36 -0.07 -8.19 1.91
CA VAL A 36 -0.29 -6.90 2.60
C VAL A 36 -0.03 -7.03 4.10
N SER A 37 -0.51 -8.11 4.73
CA SER A 37 -0.25 -8.37 6.15
C SER A 37 1.26 -8.50 6.46
N LEU A 38 2.04 -9.16 5.59
CA LEU A 38 3.49 -9.28 5.75
C LEU A 38 4.21 -7.94 5.60
N TRP A 39 3.75 -7.09 4.69
CA TRP A 39 4.30 -5.74 4.51
C TRP A 39 4.03 -4.85 5.72
N VAL A 40 2.79 -4.86 6.23
CA VAL A 40 2.38 -4.07 7.40
C VAL A 40 3.07 -4.53 8.69
N GLN A 41 3.40 -5.82 8.79
CA GLN A 41 4.23 -6.39 9.87
C GLN A 41 5.73 -6.13 9.68
N GLY A 42 6.17 -5.58 8.55
CA GLY A 42 7.58 -5.35 8.24
C GLY A 42 8.39 -6.63 7.98
N LYS A 43 7.73 -7.78 7.86
CA LYS A 43 8.39 -9.08 7.58
C LYS A 43 8.92 -9.15 6.15
N VAL A 44 8.24 -8.47 5.23
CA VAL A 44 8.61 -8.38 3.82
C VAL A 44 8.52 -6.92 3.40
N GLY A 45 9.52 -6.41 2.68
CA GLY A 45 9.44 -5.07 2.11
C GLY A 45 8.39 -4.97 1.01
N VAL A 46 7.68 -3.84 0.93
CA VAL A 46 6.74 -3.59 -0.17
C VAL A 46 7.52 -3.58 -1.50
N PRO A 47 7.10 -4.38 -2.50
CA PRO A 47 7.74 -4.39 -3.81
C PRO A 47 7.69 -3.02 -4.47
N ARG A 48 8.77 -2.63 -5.15
CA ARG A 48 8.91 -1.32 -5.79
C ARG A 48 7.76 -0.96 -6.76
N PRO A 49 7.24 -1.88 -7.60
CA PRO A 49 6.08 -1.59 -8.46
C PRO A 49 4.82 -1.28 -7.66
N VAL A 50 4.57 -2.03 -6.58
CA VAL A 50 3.41 -1.81 -5.69
C VAL A 50 3.53 -0.47 -4.98
N ALA A 51 4.73 -0.13 -4.49
CA ALA A 51 4.99 1.18 -3.88
C ALA A 51 4.74 2.33 -4.86
N MET A 52 5.13 2.20 -6.13
CA MET A 52 4.81 3.18 -7.17
C MET A 52 3.31 3.30 -7.40
N LEU A 53 2.59 2.18 -7.50
CA LEU A 53 1.13 2.18 -7.68
C LEU A 53 0.42 2.91 -6.54
N ILE A 54 0.75 2.57 -5.28
CA ILE A 54 0.17 3.23 -4.09
C ILE A 54 0.43 4.74 -4.11
N ARG A 55 1.65 5.16 -4.47
CA ARG A 55 2.00 6.58 -4.61
C ARG A 55 1.21 7.27 -5.72
N MET A 56 0.98 6.59 -6.85
CA MET A 56 0.15 7.11 -7.94
C MET A 56 -1.32 7.25 -7.51
N MET A 57 -1.87 6.27 -6.79
CA MET A 57 -3.23 6.35 -6.24
C MET A 57 -3.38 7.54 -5.26
N LEU A 58 -2.41 7.75 -4.37
CA LEU A 58 -2.38 8.90 -3.47
C LEU A 58 -2.33 10.23 -4.21
N ALA A 59 -1.51 10.31 -5.26
CA ALA A 59 -1.39 11.50 -6.09
C ALA A 59 -2.69 11.78 -6.87
N ALA A 60 -3.38 10.74 -7.35
CA ALA A 60 -4.66 10.85 -8.01
C ALA A 60 -5.75 11.36 -7.05
N GLN A 61 -5.82 10.80 -5.83
CA GLN A 61 -6.80 11.22 -4.81
C GLN A 61 -6.64 12.70 -4.42
N ARG A 62 -5.40 13.20 -4.36
CA ARG A 62 -5.11 14.61 -4.05
C ARG A 62 -5.63 15.59 -5.11
N ARG A 63 -5.86 15.15 -6.36
CA ARG A 63 -6.36 15.99 -7.45
C ARG A 63 -7.89 16.11 -7.47
N VAL A 64 -8.60 15.33 -6.65
CA VAL A 64 -10.07 15.24 -6.66
C VAL A 64 -10.71 16.19 -5.63
N TYR A 65 -9.92 17.03 -4.96
CA TYR A 65 -10.35 18.03 -3.98
C TYR A 65 -9.82 19.41 -4.39
#